data_AF-A0A7K2ZX13-F1
#
_entry.id   AF-A0A7K2ZX13-F1
#
_cell.length_a   1.000
_cell.length_b   1.000
_cell.length_c   1.000
_cell.angle_alpha   90.00
_cell.angle_beta   90.00
_cell.angle_gamma   90.00
#
_symmetry.space_group_name_H-M   'P 1'
#
loop_
_entity.id
_entity.type
_entity.pdbx_description
1 polymer ?
#
loop_
_entity_poly.entity_id
_entity_poly.type
_entity_poly.pdbx_seq_one_letter_code
_entity_poly.pdbx_strand_id
1 'polypeptide(L)' 'MAAERDAWDDVVLDADFIRDAETTEPSARARMLSARWRKKAPEPQPWRSDEPPAGWFFSKIRRRKWRRR' A
#
# COMPACT_ATOMS: atom_id res chain seq x y z
N MET A 1 37.00 -26.99 -8.36
CA MET A 1 36.22 -27.03 -7.11
C MET A 1 34.79 -26.69 -7.49
N ALA A 2 33.89 -27.68 -7.56
CA ALA A 2 32.48 -27.39 -7.78
C ALA A 2 31.97 -26.70 -6.50
N ALA A 3 31.34 -25.53 -6.65
CA ALA A 3 30.67 -24.89 -5.53
C ALA A 3 29.59 -25.85 -5.02
N GLU A 4 29.65 -26.18 -3.74
CA GLU A 4 28.57 -26.86 -3.03
C GLU A 4 27.30 -26.03 -3.27
N ARG A 5 26.30 -26.64 -3.92
CA ARG A 5 25.03 -25.95 -4.18
C ARG A 5 24.45 -25.56 -2.83
N ASP A 6 24.09 -24.30 -2.69
CA ASP A 6 23.50 -23.82 -1.46
C ASP A 6 22.10 -24.44 -1.32
N ALA A 7 21.66 -24.71 -0.09
CA ALA A 7 20.36 -25.33 0.18
C ALA A 7 19.18 -24.52 -0.37
N TRP A 8 19.43 -23.27 -0.76
CA TRP A 8 18.48 -22.32 -1.33
C TRP A 8 18.42 -22.33 -2.85
N ASP A 9 19.37 -22.97 -3.54
CA ASP A 9 19.48 -22.92 -5.01
C ASP A 9 18.31 -23.64 -5.71
N ASP A 10 17.69 -24.63 -5.05
CA ASP A 10 16.57 -25.41 -5.59
C ASP A 10 15.20 -25.01 -4.97
N VAL A 11 15.16 -24.00 -4.09
CA VAL A 11 13.92 -23.55 -3.43
C VAL A 11 13.12 -22.61 -4.36
N VAL A 12 11.88 -22.97 -4.63
CA VAL A 12 10.95 -22.16 -5.45
C VAL A 12 10.06 -21.31 -4.54
N LEU A 13 10.22 -19.99 -4.62
CA LEU A 13 9.49 -19.00 -3.81
C LEU A 13 8.15 -18.61 -4.46
N ASP A 14 7.27 -19.58 -4.67
CA ASP A 14 5.96 -19.37 -5.27
C ASP A 14 4.83 -19.15 -4.25
N ALA A 15 3.58 -19.11 -4.75
CA ALA A 15 2.42 -18.85 -3.93
C ALA A 15 2.04 -20.01 -2.99
N ASP A 16 2.44 -21.25 -3.30
CA ASP A 16 2.20 -22.40 -2.43
C ASP A 16 3.22 -22.40 -1.29
N PHE A 17 4.51 -22.14 -1.59
CA PHE A 17 5.56 -21.93 -0.57
C PHE A 17 5.18 -20.86 0.46
N ILE A 18 4.63 -19.72 0.01
CA ILE A 18 4.18 -18.66 0.92
C ILE A 18 2.97 -19.11 1.78
N ARG A 19 2.07 -19.92 1.22
CA ARG A 19 0.86 -20.39 1.93
C ARG A 19 1.17 -21.47 2.97
N ASP A 20 2.21 -22.26 2.75
CA ASP A 20 2.66 -23.30 3.67
C ASP A 20 3.47 -22.75 4.86
N ALA A 21 3.83 -21.47 4.84
CA ALA A 21 4.52 -20.84 5.96
C ALA A 21 3.65 -20.88 7.23
N GLU A 22 4.12 -21.61 8.25
CA GLU A 22 3.41 -21.77 9.54
C GLU A 22 3.14 -20.43 10.23
N THR A 23 3.99 -19.43 9.99
CA THR A 23 3.87 -18.10 10.58
C THR A 23 3.74 -17.04 9.51
N THR A 24 2.62 -16.32 9.52
CA THR A 24 2.44 -15.11 8.72
C THR A 24 2.75 -13.88 9.58
N GLU A 25 3.98 -13.39 9.52
CA GLU A 25 4.31 -12.12 10.16
C GLU A 25 3.79 -10.93 9.34
N PRO A 26 3.40 -9.81 9.98
CA PRO A 26 3.11 -8.59 9.26
C PRO A 26 4.33 -8.14 8.45
N SER A 27 4.08 -7.66 7.24
CA SER A 27 5.13 -7.12 6.38
C SER A 27 5.99 -6.11 7.15
N ALA A 28 7.28 -6.02 6.80
CA ALA A 28 8.20 -5.07 7.44
C ALA A 28 7.59 -3.66 7.51
N ARG A 29 6.91 -3.23 6.45
CA ARG A 29 6.18 -1.96 6.38
C ARG A 29 5.05 -1.85 7.41
N ALA A 30 4.25 -2.89 7.59
CA ALA A 30 3.16 -2.91 8.57
C ALA A 30 3.69 -2.80 10.01
N ARG A 31 4.78 -3.50 10.34
CA ARG A 31 5.46 -3.38 11.64
C ARG A 31 6.01 -1.97 11.87
N MET A 32 6.65 -1.40 10.84
CA MET A 32 7.18 -0.03 10.88
C MET A 32 6.08 1.02 11.10
N LEU A 33 4.95 0.90 10.38
CA LEU A 33 3.78 1.78 10.57
C LEU A 33 3.18 1.63 11.96
N SER A 34 3.04 0.40 12.45
CA SER A 34 2.51 0.11 13.78
C SER A 34 3.38 0.76 14.87
N ALA A 35 4.71 0.61 14.78
CA ALA A 35 5.64 1.26 15.70
C ALA A 35 5.53 2.79 15.66
N ARG A 36 5.38 3.37 14.46
CA ARG A 36 5.19 4.80 14.28
C ARG A 36 3.88 5.28 14.91
N TRP A 37 2.77 4.58 14.68
CA TRP A 37 1.45 4.95 15.18
C TRP A 37 1.29 4.79 16.69
N ARG A 38 2.00 3.84 17.32
CA ARG A 38 2.05 3.74 18.79
C ARG A 38 2.56 5.03 19.44
N LYS A 39 3.42 5.79 18.75
CA LYS A 39 3.97 7.07 19.24
C LYS A 39 3.23 8.28 18.69
N LYS A 40 2.78 8.20 17.44
CA LYS A 40 2.16 9.29 16.69
C LYS A 40 1.08 8.73 15.79
N ALA A 41 -0.09 8.45 16.37
CA ALA A 41 -1.26 8.09 15.61
C ALA A 41 -1.64 9.25 14.66
N PRO A 42 -2.15 8.95 13.46
CA PRO A 42 -2.72 9.99 12.62
C PRO A 42 -3.97 10.56 13.29
N GLU A 43 -4.23 11.85 13.05
CA GLU A 43 -5.51 12.45 13.45
C GLU A 43 -6.67 11.75 12.74
N PRO A 44 -7.82 11.56 13.41
CA PRO A 44 -9.00 10.96 12.79
C PRO A 44 -9.46 11.84 11.63
N GLN A 45 -9.43 11.28 10.43
CA GLN A 45 -9.98 11.94 9.25
C GLN A 45 -11.46 11.61 9.09
N PRO A 46 -12.29 12.55 8.63
CA PRO A 46 -13.70 12.28 8.36
C PRO A 46 -13.83 11.20 7.28
N TRP A 47 -14.85 10.33 7.42
CA TRP A 47 -15.15 9.24 6.47
C TRP A 47 -15.33 9.72 5.03
N ARG A 48 -15.71 10.99 4.88
CA ARG A 48 -15.67 11.73 3.62
C ARG A 48 -14.83 12.98 3.83
N SER A 49 -13.85 13.17 2.96
CA SER A 49 -13.22 14.47 2.78
C SER A 49 -14.26 15.38 2.13
N ASP A 50 -14.73 16.41 2.84
CA ASP A 50 -15.56 17.46 2.23
C ASP A 50 -14.79 18.18 1.11
N GLU A 51 -13.46 18.10 1.15
CA GLU A 51 -12.57 18.58 0.10
C GLU A 51 -12.34 17.48 -0.95
N PRO A 52 -12.68 17.71 -2.23
CA PRO A 52 -12.44 16.73 -3.29
C PRO A 52 -10.94 16.45 -3.43
N PRO A 53 -10.50 15.17 -3.38
CA PRO A 53 -9.09 14.83 -3.45
C PRO A 53 -8.58 15.16 -4.85
N ALA A 54 -7.72 16.18 -4.92
CA ALA A 54 -6.98 16.59 -6.11
C ALA A 54 -7.82 17.07 -7.31
N GLY A 55 -8.55 18.19 -7.19
CA GLY A 55 -8.86 19.11 -8.32
C GLY A 55 -9.51 18.57 -9.61
N TRP A 56 -9.88 17.28 -9.68
CA TRP A 56 -10.33 16.57 -10.88
C TRP A 56 -11.85 16.49 -10.97
N PHE A 57 -12.56 16.83 -9.89
CA PHE A 57 -14.00 17.04 -9.97
C PHE A 57 -14.28 18.39 -10.62
N PHE A 58 -14.67 18.34 -11.89
CA PHE A 58 -15.31 19.42 -12.66
C PHE A 58 -15.03 20.81 -12.11
N SER A 59 -13.95 21.45 -12.56
CA SER A 59 -13.80 22.87 -12.26
C SER A 59 -15.12 23.55 -12.65
N LYS A 60 -15.82 24.13 -11.67
CA LYS A 60 -17.05 24.90 -11.91
C LYS A 60 -16.80 25.96 -13.00
N ILE A 61 -15.54 26.42 -13.07
CA ILE A 61 -14.97 27.27 -14.12
C ILE A 61 -15.10 26.64 -15.52
N ARG A 62 -14.67 25.38 -15.75
CA ARG A 62 -14.87 24.70 -17.05
C ARG A 62 -16.36 24.52 -17.35
N ARG A 63 -17.18 24.08 -16.39
CA ARG A 63 -18.65 23.91 -16.63
C ARG A 63 -19.32 25.20 -17.11
N ARG A 64 -18.91 26.38 -16.60
CA ARG A 64 -19.45 27.69 -17.01
C ARG A 64 -19.05 28.08 -18.44
N LYS A 65 -17.93 27.58 -18.96
CA LYS A 65 -17.45 27.86 -20.32
C LYS A 65 -18.18 27.05 -21.40
N TRP A 66 -18.62 25.83 -21.08
CA TRP A 66 -19.35 24.96 -22.01
C TRP A 66 -20.83 25.33 -22.18
N ARG A 67 -21.43 26.07 -21.23
CA ARG A 67 -22.82 26.55 -21.31
C ARG A 67 -23.01 27.83 -22.16
N ARG A 68 -21.94 28.35 -22.77
CA ARG A 68 -21.96 29.58 -23.60
C ARG A 68 -21.59 29.34 -25.07
N ARG A 69 -21.63 28.09 -25.52
CA ARG A 69 -21.55 27.74 -26.94
C ARG A 69 -22.87 27.12 -27.35
#